data_AF-A0A919YAV0-F1
#
_entry.id   AF-A0A919YAV0-F1
#
_cell.length_a   1.000
_cell.length_b   1.000
_cell.length_c   1.000
_cell.angle_alpha   90.00
_cell.angle_beta   90.00
_cell.angle_gamma   90.00
#
_symmetry.space_group_name_H-M   'P 1'
#
loop_
_entity.id
_entity.type
_entity.pdbx_description
1 polymer ?
#
loop_
_entity_poly.entity_id
_entity_poly.type
_entity_poly.pdbx_seq_one_letter_code
_entity_poly.pdbx_strand_id
1 'polypeptide(L)'
;MEKFKTKIAIVSSLTAVMILAGTASAYAAVPAASKGQATEISAGAKADKKTASPEEQVYNLVTKLQPGEMIAYYIPDKKINLTDRILFSGKGYVLTDYDAYTAKAAQMNAPSLEIPETYPKDYKFKSGVLYLKEPDESSELYKKLDKQLRAEAAKGGKEFYTIPVEDGTGEASGAALTFVKGSVEISLYASHVKPPKPMEGTPVPFSNPDEKTETMVIGGIKCTYTTAPKLKSRLSWTDTSGSVNYSIFADNAKADVLRFAKAIIEPEAK
;
A
#
# COMPACT_ATOMS: atom_id res chain seq x y z
N MET A 1 -11.35 29.98 -29.85
CA MET A 1 -10.32 29.42 -28.94
C MET A 1 -10.99 29.15 -27.61
N GLU A 2 -11.51 27.94 -27.43
CA GLU A 2 -12.11 27.49 -26.17
C GLU A 2 -11.23 26.36 -25.63
N LYS A 3 -10.59 26.60 -24.48
CA LYS A 3 -9.65 25.66 -23.86
C LYS A 3 -10.45 24.67 -23.01
N PHE A 4 -10.65 23.46 -23.53
CA PHE A 4 -11.13 22.32 -22.74
C PHE A 4 -10.13 22.01 -21.63
N LYS A 5 -10.53 22.26 -20.37
CA LYS A 5 -9.85 21.77 -19.17
C LYS A 5 -10.34 20.35 -18.88
N THR A 6 -9.75 19.36 -19.53
CA THR A 6 -9.94 17.95 -19.15
C THR A 6 -9.12 17.68 -17.90
N LYS A 7 -9.80 17.51 -16.75
CA LYS A 7 -9.18 16.98 -15.53
C LYS A 7 -8.90 15.50 -15.76
N ILE A 8 -7.65 15.18 -16.09
CA ILE A 8 -7.17 13.79 -16.23
C ILE A 8 -7.00 13.23 -14.81
N ALA A 9 -7.93 12.39 -14.38
CA ALA A 9 -7.78 11.57 -13.18
C ALA A 9 -6.95 10.35 -13.56
N ILE A 10 -5.66 10.37 -13.20
CA ILE A 10 -4.78 9.21 -13.30
C ILE A 10 -5.16 8.28 -12.14
N VAL A 11 -5.92 7.23 -12.40
CA VAL A 11 -6.06 6.11 -11.46
C VAL A 11 -4.76 5.31 -11.55
N SER A 12 -3.77 5.77 -10.81
CA SER A 12 -2.57 5.02 -10.50
C SER A 12 -3.02 3.75 -9.79
N SER A 13 -2.53 2.58 -10.21
CA SER A 13 -2.70 1.32 -9.49
C SER A 13 -2.60 1.60 -7.99
N LEU A 14 -3.70 1.41 -7.26
CA LEU A 14 -3.75 1.53 -5.81
C LEU A 14 -2.90 0.38 -5.25
N THR A 15 -1.59 0.55 -5.24
CA THR A 15 -0.76 -0.12 -4.25
C THR A 15 -1.18 0.54 -2.94
N ALA A 16 -2.13 -0.09 -2.25
CA ALA A 16 -2.60 0.37 -0.96
C ALA A 16 -1.41 0.34 0.01
N VAL A 17 -0.65 1.42 0.05
CA VAL A 17 0.11 1.81 1.24
C VAL A 17 -0.98 2.08 2.25
N MET A 18 -1.28 1.09 3.09
CA MET A 18 -2.16 1.29 4.23
C MET A 18 -1.54 2.40 5.08
N ILE A 19 -2.06 3.61 4.92
CA ILE A 19 -1.87 4.67 5.89
C ILE A 19 -2.61 4.16 7.13
N LEU A 20 -1.85 3.64 8.08
CA LEU A 20 -2.34 3.39 9.44
C LEU A 20 -2.68 4.75 10.06
N ALA A 21 -3.86 5.27 9.72
CA ALA A 21 -4.49 6.35 10.43
C ALA A 21 -5.06 5.76 11.74
N GLY A 22 -4.27 5.85 12.81
CA GLY A 22 -4.80 5.64 14.15
C GLY A 22 -5.73 6.79 14.52
N THR A 23 -7.04 6.64 14.30
CA THR A 23 -8.02 7.50 14.94
C THR A 23 -8.46 6.84 16.24
N ALA A 24 -8.02 7.40 17.36
CA ALA A 24 -8.62 7.14 18.65
C ALA A 24 -10.10 7.57 18.57
N SER A 25 -11.01 6.59 18.67
CA SER A 25 -12.44 6.86 18.72
C SER A 25 -12.79 7.39 20.10
N ALA A 26 -12.93 8.71 20.24
CA ALA A 26 -13.66 9.27 21.36
C ALA A 26 -15.16 9.01 21.12
N TYR A 27 -15.69 7.97 21.77
CA TYR A 27 -17.13 7.77 21.90
C TYR A 27 -17.70 8.92 22.73
N ALA A 28 -18.35 9.89 22.07
CA ALA A 28 -19.30 10.78 22.72
C ALA A 28 -20.70 10.18 22.52
N ALA A 29 -21.28 9.67 23.60
CA ALA A 29 -22.67 9.26 23.67
C ALA A 29 -23.58 10.48 23.43
N VAL A 30 -24.52 10.36 22.49
CA VAL A 30 -25.62 11.32 22.32
C VAL A 30 -26.86 10.73 23.01
N PRO A 31 -27.50 11.46 23.95
CA PRO A 31 -28.66 10.96 24.66
C PRO A 31 -29.92 10.97 23.78
N ALA A 32 -30.84 10.05 24.09
CA ALA A 32 -32.13 9.90 23.45
C ALA A 32 -33.14 10.99 23.90
N ALA A 33 -33.81 11.61 22.93
CA ALA A 33 -35.14 12.25 22.99
C ALA A 33 -35.44 12.80 21.57
N SER A 34 -36.63 12.83 20.98
CA SER A 34 -38.00 12.45 21.33
C SER A 34 -38.85 12.51 20.04
N LYS A 35 -39.98 11.81 20.04
CA LYS A 35 -41.02 11.70 18.99
C LYS A 35 -41.41 13.01 18.28
N GLY A 36 -41.71 12.91 16.98
CA GLY A 36 -42.50 13.92 16.25
C GLY A 36 -42.70 13.64 14.76
N GLN A 37 -43.91 13.19 14.40
CA GLN A 37 -44.61 13.31 13.11
C GLN A 37 -44.06 12.64 11.84
N ALA A 38 -44.80 11.59 11.44
CA ALA A 38 -44.86 11.08 10.09
C ALA A 38 -45.70 12.00 9.20
N THR A 39 -45.21 12.26 7.99
CA THR A 39 -46.03 12.64 6.84
C THR A 39 -45.58 11.77 5.68
N GLU A 40 -46.46 10.87 5.25
CA GLU A 40 -46.30 10.08 4.04
C GLU A 40 -46.38 10.99 2.81
N ILE A 41 -45.37 10.91 1.94
CA ILE A 41 -45.53 11.20 0.51
C ILE A 41 -45.06 9.95 -0.23
N SER A 42 -46.03 9.13 -0.63
CA SER A 42 -45.85 8.08 -1.62
C SER A 42 -45.86 8.69 -3.02
N ALA A 43 -44.79 8.50 -3.79
CA ALA A 43 -44.84 8.15 -5.22
C ALA A 43 -43.43 8.08 -5.81
N GLY A 44 -42.97 6.86 -6.09
CA GLY A 44 -42.28 6.54 -7.33
C GLY A 44 -40.98 7.27 -7.66
N ALA A 45 -39.97 7.20 -6.79
CA ALA A 45 -38.60 7.18 -7.29
C ALA A 45 -38.20 5.71 -7.43
N LYS A 46 -38.08 5.21 -8.66
CA LYS A 46 -37.20 4.06 -8.89
C LYS A 46 -35.87 4.49 -8.29
N ALA A 47 -35.49 3.87 -7.17
CA ALA A 47 -34.14 3.94 -6.69
C ALA A 47 -33.31 3.34 -7.83
N ASP A 48 -32.76 4.19 -8.69
CA ASP A 48 -31.61 3.84 -9.50
C ASP A 48 -30.59 3.37 -8.48
N LYS A 49 -30.46 2.04 -8.36
CA LYS A 49 -29.33 1.42 -7.67
C LYS A 49 -28.14 1.91 -8.47
N LYS A 50 -27.55 3.01 -8.03
CA LYS A 50 -26.28 3.49 -8.54
C LYS A 50 -25.32 2.31 -8.39
N THR A 51 -25.02 1.65 -9.50
CA THR A 51 -24.03 0.58 -9.54
C THR A 51 -22.75 1.16 -8.93
N ALA A 52 -22.22 0.49 -7.90
CA ALA A 52 -21.01 0.93 -7.22
C ALA A 52 -19.89 1.14 -8.25
N SER A 53 -19.05 2.16 -8.07
CA SER A 53 -17.95 2.40 -9.01
C SER A 53 -17.00 1.19 -9.04
N PRO A 54 -16.22 0.97 -10.13
CA PRO A 54 -15.23 -0.10 -10.14
C PRO A 54 -14.26 -0.05 -8.95
N GLU A 55 -13.91 1.15 -8.48
CA GLU A 55 -13.07 1.36 -7.29
C GLU A 55 -13.76 0.88 -5.99
N GLU A 56 -15.04 1.21 -5.81
CA GLU A 56 -15.85 0.73 -4.67
C GLU A 56 -16.04 -0.79 -4.73
N GLN A 57 -16.19 -1.35 -5.92
CA GLN A 57 -16.29 -2.81 -6.10
C GLN A 57 -14.99 -3.51 -5.70
N VAL A 58 -13.82 -3.01 -6.15
CA VAL A 58 -12.51 -3.54 -5.74
C VAL A 58 -12.35 -3.42 -4.23
N TYR A 59 -12.62 -2.26 -3.64
CA TYR A 59 -12.51 -2.05 -2.20
C TYR A 59 -13.38 -3.03 -1.40
N ASN A 60 -14.64 -3.20 -1.80
CA ASN A 60 -15.58 -4.13 -1.16
C ASN A 60 -15.16 -5.60 -1.28
N LEU A 61 -14.43 -5.97 -2.34
CA LEU A 61 -13.87 -7.31 -2.47
C LEU A 61 -12.65 -7.49 -1.58
N VAL A 62 -11.71 -6.55 -1.61
CA VAL A 62 -10.47 -6.61 -0.82
C VAL A 62 -10.76 -6.68 0.69
N THR A 63 -11.76 -5.94 1.16
CA THR A 63 -12.15 -5.96 2.59
C THR A 63 -12.65 -7.32 3.06
N LYS A 64 -13.21 -8.14 2.16
CA LYS A 64 -13.73 -9.49 2.45
C LYS A 64 -12.67 -10.59 2.35
N LEU A 65 -11.53 -10.30 1.74
CA LEU A 65 -10.42 -11.24 1.64
C LEU A 65 -9.90 -11.62 3.03
N GLN A 66 -9.44 -12.86 3.15
CA GLN A 66 -8.63 -13.32 4.27
C GLN A 66 -7.16 -12.94 4.06
N PRO A 67 -6.37 -12.81 5.14
CA PRO A 67 -4.93 -12.59 5.02
C PRO A 67 -4.28 -13.68 4.15
N GLY A 68 -3.48 -13.26 3.16
CA GLY A 68 -2.86 -14.15 2.18
C GLY A 68 -3.63 -14.27 0.87
N GLU A 69 -4.90 -13.87 0.81
CA GLU A 69 -5.69 -13.97 -0.42
C GLU A 69 -5.46 -12.79 -1.36
N MET A 70 -5.58 -13.07 -2.66
CA MET A 70 -5.44 -12.11 -3.74
C MET A 70 -6.49 -12.38 -4.82
N ILE A 71 -6.94 -11.32 -5.47
CA ILE A 71 -7.76 -11.37 -6.68
C ILE A 71 -7.00 -10.71 -7.83
N ALA A 72 -7.15 -11.29 -9.02
CA ALA A 72 -6.86 -10.64 -10.28
C ALA A 72 -8.16 -10.06 -10.84
N TYR A 73 -8.09 -8.90 -11.48
CA TYR A 73 -9.27 -8.27 -12.06
C TYR A 73 -8.97 -7.52 -13.35
N TYR A 74 -10.01 -7.35 -14.16
CA TYR A 74 -9.97 -6.63 -15.43
C TYR A 74 -11.17 -5.70 -15.56
N ILE A 75 -10.89 -4.45 -15.94
CA ILE A 75 -11.89 -3.43 -16.28
C ILE A 75 -11.72 -3.14 -17.78
N PRO A 76 -12.72 -3.48 -18.63
CA PRO A 76 -12.62 -3.24 -20.07
C PRO A 76 -12.71 -1.77 -20.48
N ASP A 77 -13.28 -0.91 -19.63
CA ASP A 77 -13.41 0.51 -19.92
C ASP A 77 -12.01 1.17 -19.95
N LYS A 78 -11.57 1.52 -21.16
CA LYS A 78 -10.28 2.18 -21.41
C LYS A 78 -10.16 3.56 -20.79
N LYS A 79 -11.26 4.21 -20.36
CA LYS A 79 -11.20 5.47 -19.60
C LYS A 79 -10.74 5.26 -18.17
N ILE A 80 -10.93 4.05 -17.64
CA ILE A 80 -10.60 3.67 -16.27
C ILE A 80 -9.31 2.84 -16.27
N ASN A 81 -9.22 1.83 -17.13
CA ASN A 81 -8.03 1.02 -17.34
C ASN A 81 -7.24 1.51 -18.56
N LEU A 82 -6.54 2.63 -18.40
CA LEU A 82 -5.77 3.27 -19.47
C LEU A 82 -4.68 2.36 -20.06
N THR A 83 -4.11 1.48 -19.23
CA THR A 83 -3.05 0.55 -19.65
C THR A 83 -3.57 -0.70 -20.35
N ASP A 84 -4.89 -0.95 -20.30
CA ASP A 84 -5.53 -2.17 -20.78
C ASP A 84 -4.80 -3.43 -20.28
N ARG A 85 -4.53 -3.50 -18.97
CA ARG A 85 -3.88 -4.64 -18.30
C ARG A 85 -4.81 -5.22 -17.25
N ILE A 86 -4.57 -6.48 -16.87
CA ILE A 86 -5.15 -6.98 -15.62
C ILE A 86 -4.42 -6.35 -14.43
N LEU A 87 -5.13 -6.24 -13.32
CA LEU A 87 -4.67 -5.65 -12.09
C LEU A 87 -4.86 -6.65 -10.96
N PHE A 88 -4.16 -6.44 -9.85
CA PHE A 88 -4.22 -7.29 -8.69
C PHE A 88 -4.58 -6.48 -7.45
N SER A 89 -5.27 -7.14 -6.52
CA SER A 89 -5.47 -6.61 -5.18
C SER A 89 -5.50 -7.77 -4.21
N GLY A 90 -4.87 -7.62 -3.06
CA GLY A 90 -4.78 -8.68 -2.08
C GLY A 90 -4.70 -8.13 -0.66
N LYS A 91 -4.87 -9.03 0.29
CA LYS A 91 -4.77 -8.71 1.71
C LYS A 91 -3.52 -9.35 2.28
N GLY A 92 -2.55 -8.51 2.62
CA GLY A 92 -1.33 -8.94 3.29
C GLY A 92 -1.58 -9.54 4.67
N TYR A 93 -0.52 -10.03 5.30
CA TYR A 93 -0.55 -10.48 6.69
C TYR A 93 -0.29 -9.29 7.61
N VAL A 94 -1.07 -9.15 8.67
CA VAL A 94 -0.84 -8.20 9.76
C VAL A 94 -0.64 -9.00 11.04
N LEU A 95 0.54 -8.87 11.64
CA LEU A 95 1.02 -9.71 12.73
C LEU A 95 1.40 -8.81 13.90
N THR A 96 0.78 -9.02 15.06
CA THR A 96 1.03 -8.21 16.28
C THR A 96 2.08 -8.83 17.20
N ASP A 97 2.54 -10.04 16.88
CA ASP A 97 3.63 -10.74 17.53
C ASP A 97 4.86 -10.77 16.61
N TYR A 98 6.03 -10.50 17.17
CA TYR A 98 7.25 -10.36 16.37
C TYR A 98 7.80 -11.71 15.89
N ASP A 99 7.70 -12.75 16.72
CA ASP A 99 8.18 -14.08 16.36
C ASP A 99 7.29 -14.69 15.27
N ALA A 100 5.97 -14.46 15.35
CA ALA A 100 5.04 -14.80 14.28
C ALA A 100 5.35 -14.03 12.98
N TYR A 101 5.73 -12.75 13.08
CA TYR A 101 6.17 -11.96 11.94
C TYR A 101 7.43 -12.54 11.29
N THR A 102 8.49 -12.78 12.06
CA THR A 102 9.76 -13.27 11.52
C THR A 102 9.61 -14.63 10.86
N ALA A 103 8.88 -15.56 11.50
CA ALA A 103 8.57 -16.87 10.94
C ALA A 103 7.81 -16.76 9.61
N LYS A 104 6.80 -15.89 9.53
CA LYS A 104 6.02 -15.70 8.30
C LYS A 104 6.82 -14.99 7.21
N ALA A 105 7.64 -14.01 7.57
CA ALA A 105 8.51 -13.28 6.66
C ALA A 105 9.52 -14.23 5.99
N ALA A 106 10.12 -15.12 6.77
CA ALA A 106 11.02 -16.16 6.27
C ALA A 106 10.29 -17.14 5.34
N GLN A 107 9.08 -17.59 5.72
CA GLN A 107 8.26 -18.47 4.88
C GLN A 107 7.95 -17.83 3.50
N MET A 108 7.74 -16.52 3.47
CA MET A 108 7.34 -15.79 2.26
C MET A 108 8.51 -15.15 1.50
N ASN A 109 9.76 -15.48 1.83
CA ASN A 109 10.94 -14.89 1.23
C ASN A 109 10.85 -13.35 1.15
N ALA A 110 10.37 -12.73 2.24
CA ALA A 110 10.20 -11.29 2.30
C ALA A 110 11.57 -10.58 2.32
N PRO A 111 11.65 -9.34 1.80
CA PRO A 111 12.86 -8.54 1.98
C PRO A 111 13.21 -8.48 3.45
N SER A 112 14.49 -8.76 3.76
CA SER A 112 14.94 -8.81 5.14
C SER A 112 14.69 -7.47 5.81
N LEU A 113 13.91 -7.52 6.89
CA LEU A 113 13.63 -6.40 7.76
C LEU A 113 13.57 -6.94 9.18
N GLU A 114 14.75 -7.29 9.69
CA GLU A 114 14.89 -7.72 11.07
C GLU A 114 14.95 -6.50 11.99
N ILE A 115 14.42 -6.66 13.20
CA ILE A 115 14.61 -5.70 14.28
C ILE A 115 16.07 -5.83 14.73
N PRO A 116 16.86 -4.74 14.69
CA PRO A 116 18.13 -4.74 15.41
C PRO A 116 17.83 -4.95 16.90
N GLU A 117 18.55 -5.87 17.56
CA GLU A 117 18.43 -6.13 19.01
C GLU A 117 18.51 -4.83 19.85
N THR A 118 19.10 -3.78 19.27
CA THR A 118 19.29 -2.44 19.82
C THR A 118 18.41 -1.38 19.15
N TYR A 119 17.10 -1.62 19.00
CA TYR A 119 16.20 -0.52 18.67
C TYR A 119 16.27 0.57 19.77
N PRO A 120 15.98 1.86 19.48
CA PRO A 120 16.11 2.91 20.46
C PRO A 120 15.31 2.59 21.72
N LYS A 121 15.97 2.70 22.89
CA LYS A 121 15.38 2.42 24.21
C LYS A 121 13.95 3.00 24.31
N ASP A 122 13.04 2.22 24.87
CA ASP A 122 11.63 2.55 25.14
C ASP A 122 10.62 2.42 23.98
N TYR A 123 11.04 2.03 22.78
CA TYR A 123 10.08 1.61 21.75
C TYR A 123 9.53 0.20 22.01
N LYS A 124 8.32 -0.06 21.56
CA LYS A 124 7.72 -1.40 21.55
C LYS A 124 7.25 -1.73 20.15
N PHE A 125 7.47 -2.97 19.75
CA PHE A 125 6.85 -3.52 18.56
C PHE A 125 5.33 -3.45 18.67
N LYS A 126 4.66 -2.92 17.64
CA LYS A 126 3.20 -2.81 17.54
C LYS A 126 2.65 -3.81 16.55
N SER A 127 3.24 -3.89 15.36
CA SER A 127 2.80 -4.78 14.29
C SER A 127 3.82 -4.91 13.17
N GLY A 128 3.80 -6.04 12.50
CA GLY A 128 4.48 -6.32 11.24
C GLY A 128 3.47 -6.57 10.14
N VAL A 129 3.76 -6.10 8.93
CA VAL A 129 2.92 -6.29 7.75
C VAL A 129 3.74 -6.93 6.64
N LEU A 130 3.20 -7.97 6.02
CA LEU A 130 3.78 -8.60 4.82
C LEU A 130 2.86 -8.36 3.63
N TYR A 131 3.38 -7.67 2.62
CA TYR A 131 2.65 -7.35 1.40
C TYR A 131 2.83 -8.46 0.39
N LEU A 132 1.73 -8.96 -0.18
CA LEU A 132 1.79 -10.05 -1.15
C LEU A 132 2.52 -9.60 -2.43
N LYS A 133 3.28 -10.50 -3.04
CA LYS A 133 3.88 -10.27 -4.36
C LYS A 133 2.89 -10.67 -5.45
N GLU A 134 2.61 -9.72 -6.34
CA GLU A 134 1.82 -9.94 -7.54
C GLU A 134 2.60 -10.80 -8.55
N PRO A 135 1.91 -11.63 -9.36
CA PRO A 135 2.55 -12.36 -10.45
C PRO A 135 3.24 -11.40 -11.45
N ASP A 136 4.44 -11.76 -11.89
CA ASP A 136 5.13 -11.02 -12.94
C ASP A 136 4.39 -11.13 -14.28
N GLU A 137 4.38 -10.08 -15.09
CA GLU A 137 3.67 -10.05 -16.39
C GLU A 137 4.19 -11.13 -17.36
N SER A 138 5.46 -11.53 -17.22
CA SER A 138 6.06 -12.60 -18.02
C SER A 138 5.73 -14.01 -17.52
N SER A 139 5.17 -14.14 -16.31
CA SER A 139 4.86 -15.43 -15.70
C SER A 139 3.69 -16.13 -16.40
N GLU A 140 3.72 -17.47 -16.40
CA GLU A 140 2.63 -18.29 -16.94
C GLU A 140 1.32 -18.08 -16.17
N LEU A 141 1.40 -17.83 -14.85
CA LEU A 141 0.24 -17.51 -14.02
C LEU A 141 -0.43 -16.20 -14.50
N TYR A 142 0.34 -15.14 -14.71
CA TYR A 142 -0.19 -13.87 -15.23
C TYR A 142 -0.85 -14.07 -16.60
N LYS A 143 -0.16 -14.72 -17.56
CA LYS A 143 -0.68 -14.94 -18.91
C LYS A 143 -1.98 -15.75 -18.90
N LYS A 144 -2.07 -16.77 -18.03
CA LYS A 144 -3.28 -17.57 -17.83
C LYS A 144 -4.43 -16.70 -17.32
N LEU A 145 -4.21 -15.91 -16.27
CA LEU A 145 -5.21 -15.02 -15.68
C LEU A 145 -5.67 -13.95 -16.68
N ASP A 146 -4.75 -13.33 -17.41
CA ASP A 146 -5.06 -12.32 -18.43
C ASP A 146 -5.94 -12.91 -19.54
N LYS A 147 -5.57 -14.09 -20.07
CA LYS A 147 -6.37 -14.80 -21.07
C LYS A 147 -7.78 -15.12 -20.56
N GLN A 148 -7.90 -15.62 -19.33
CA GLN A 148 -9.20 -15.98 -18.74
C GLN A 148 -10.10 -14.76 -18.53
N LEU A 149 -9.57 -13.70 -17.91
CA LEU A 149 -10.31 -12.46 -17.64
C LEU A 149 -10.75 -11.77 -18.94
N ARG A 150 -9.89 -11.71 -19.95
CA ARG A 150 -10.24 -11.15 -21.26
C ARG A 150 -11.27 -11.98 -22.00
N ALA A 151 -11.17 -13.32 -21.93
CA ALA A 151 -12.17 -14.19 -22.54
C ALA A 151 -13.54 -14.04 -21.86
N GLU A 152 -13.60 -13.82 -20.55
CA GLU A 152 -14.85 -13.49 -19.86
C GLU A 152 -15.36 -12.11 -20.28
N ALA A 153 -14.49 -11.10 -20.33
CA ALA A 153 -14.85 -9.75 -20.75
C ALA A 153 -15.36 -9.66 -22.19
N ALA A 154 -14.82 -10.48 -23.10
CA ALA A 154 -15.26 -10.55 -24.49
C ALA A 154 -16.69 -11.09 -24.64
N LYS A 155 -17.21 -11.85 -23.66
CA LYS A 155 -18.62 -12.26 -23.61
C LYS A 155 -19.54 -11.09 -23.24
N GLY A 156 -18.99 -10.01 -22.71
CA GLY A 156 -19.70 -8.81 -22.31
C GLY A 156 -20.58 -9.00 -21.07
N GLY A 157 -21.35 -7.97 -20.75
CA GLY A 157 -22.39 -8.01 -19.71
C GLY A 157 -21.94 -7.58 -18.31
N LYS A 158 -20.65 -7.27 -18.08
CA LYS A 158 -20.14 -6.67 -16.84
C LYS A 158 -19.11 -5.57 -17.15
N GLU A 159 -18.98 -4.63 -16.23
CA GLU A 159 -17.93 -3.58 -16.27
C GLU A 159 -16.66 -4.01 -15.54
N PHE A 160 -16.73 -5.10 -14.78
CA PHE A 160 -15.69 -5.56 -13.87
C PHE A 160 -15.69 -7.09 -13.80
N TYR A 161 -14.51 -7.69 -13.97
CA TYR A 161 -14.30 -9.14 -14.01
C TYR A 161 -13.20 -9.52 -13.03
N THR A 162 -13.38 -10.61 -12.29
CA THR A 162 -12.44 -11.02 -11.23
C THR A 162 -12.21 -12.52 -11.22
N ILE A 163 -10.99 -12.93 -10.90
CA ILE A 163 -10.61 -14.32 -10.65
C ILE A 163 -9.78 -14.37 -9.35
N PRO A 164 -10.13 -15.23 -8.37
CA PRO A 164 -9.26 -15.50 -7.24
C PRO A 164 -7.91 -16.05 -7.71
N VAL A 165 -6.82 -15.55 -7.14
CA VAL A 165 -5.48 -16.07 -7.42
C VAL A 165 -5.22 -17.21 -6.44
N GLU A 166 -5.53 -18.43 -6.87
CA GLU A 166 -5.20 -19.65 -6.12
C GLU A 166 -3.67 -19.73 -5.91
N ASP A 167 -3.26 -19.98 -4.67
CA ASP A 167 -1.87 -20.15 -4.20
C ASP A 167 -0.91 -18.94 -4.36
N GLY A 168 -1.39 -17.82 -4.93
CA GLY A 168 -0.60 -16.59 -5.07
C GLY A 168 0.78 -16.83 -5.71
N THR A 169 1.77 -16.03 -5.31
CA THR A 169 3.19 -16.33 -5.59
C THR A 169 3.88 -17.06 -4.44
N GLY A 170 3.23 -17.14 -3.27
CA GLY A 170 3.86 -17.55 -2.01
C GLY A 170 4.89 -16.53 -1.46
N GLU A 171 5.16 -15.45 -2.18
CA GLU A 171 6.22 -14.49 -1.87
C GLU A 171 5.66 -13.15 -1.37
N ALA A 172 6.50 -12.39 -0.64
CA ALA A 172 6.21 -11.02 -0.25
C ALA A 172 6.93 -10.01 -1.17
N SER A 173 6.22 -8.95 -1.57
CA SER A 173 6.79 -7.82 -2.33
C SER A 173 7.47 -6.81 -1.43
N GLY A 174 7.07 -6.78 -0.17
CA GLY A 174 7.57 -5.85 0.83
C GLY A 174 7.19 -6.29 2.23
N ALA A 175 7.86 -5.71 3.21
CA ALA A 175 7.56 -5.87 4.61
C ALA A 175 7.56 -4.51 5.32
N ALA A 176 6.72 -4.35 6.33
CA ALA A 176 6.74 -3.20 7.23
C ALA A 176 6.77 -3.64 8.69
N LEU A 177 7.42 -2.84 9.53
CA LEU A 177 7.38 -2.97 10.98
C LEU A 177 6.99 -1.63 11.59
N THR A 178 6.10 -1.64 12.58
CA THR A 178 5.68 -0.43 13.29
C THR A 178 6.07 -0.52 14.76
N PHE A 179 6.66 0.55 15.26
CA PHE A 179 7.09 0.74 16.64
C PHE A 179 6.44 1.96 17.26
N VAL A 180 6.14 1.87 18.55
CA VAL A 180 5.53 2.98 19.30
C VAL A 180 6.29 3.30 20.58
N LYS A 181 6.37 4.58 20.92
CA LYS A 181 6.88 5.14 22.17
C LYS A 181 6.03 6.35 22.54
N GLY A 182 5.13 6.19 23.52
CA GLY A 182 4.14 7.23 23.83
C GLY A 182 3.28 7.55 22.60
N SER A 183 3.25 8.82 22.19
CA SER A 183 2.54 9.28 20.98
C SER A 183 3.38 9.17 19.69
N VAL A 184 4.65 8.77 19.76
CA VAL A 184 5.53 8.66 18.59
C VAL A 184 5.39 7.29 17.96
N GLU A 185 5.11 7.26 16.66
CA GLU A 185 5.08 6.06 15.83
C GLU A 185 6.18 6.11 14.77
N ILE A 186 6.96 5.02 14.67
CA ILE A 186 7.98 4.82 13.65
C ILE A 186 7.57 3.61 12.80
N SER A 187 7.53 3.76 11.48
CA SER A 187 7.31 2.64 10.56
C SER A 187 8.52 2.41 9.68
N LEU A 188 9.09 1.21 9.77
CA LEU A 188 10.12 0.71 8.88
C LEU A 188 9.46 0.00 7.70
N TYR A 189 10.01 0.14 6.50
CA TYR A 189 9.53 -0.52 5.30
C TYR A 189 10.72 -1.02 4.48
N ALA A 190 10.65 -2.26 4.00
CA ALA A 190 11.59 -2.84 3.05
C ALA A 190 10.83 -3.38 1.84
N SER A 191 11.38 -3.21 0.65
CA SER A 191 10.81 -3.76 -0.58
C SER A 191 11.89 -4.07 -1.60
N HIS A 192 11.70 -5.12 -2.39
CA HIS A 192 12.60 -5.40 -3.49
C HIS A 192 12.55 -4.27 -4.52
N VAL A 193 13.71 -3.87 -5.02
CA VAL A 193 13.82 -2.90 -6.11
C VAL A 193 13.21 -3.54 -7.35
N LYS A 194 12.07 -3.00 -7.81
CA LYS A 194 11.51 -3.38 -9.10
C LYS A 194 12.31 -2.65 -10.19
N PRO A 195 12.85 -3.36 -11.20
CA PRO A 195 13.46 -2.69 -12.33
C PRO A 195 12.44 -1.76 -12.98
N PRO A 196 12.83 -0.55 -13.38
CA PRO A 196 11.92 0.36 -14.07
C PRO A 196 11.41 -0.34 -15.33
N LYS A 197 10.09 -0.45 -15.47
CA LYS A 197 9.51 -0.84 -16.76
C LYS A 197 9.90 0.24 -17.78
N PRO A 198 10.25 -0.12 -19.02
CA PRO A 198 10.46 0.87 -20.06
C PRO A 198 9.19 1.71 -20.16
N MET A 199 9.28 2.98 -19.76
CA MET A 199 8.19 3.92 -19.94
C MET A 199 8.20 4.34 -21.41
N GLU A 200 7.09 4.08 -22.10
CA GLU A 200 6.86 4.70 -23.40
C GLU A 200 6.52 6.18 -23.17
N GLY A 201 7.39 7.08 -23.62
CA GLY A 201 7.22 8.54 -23.52
C GLY A 201 8.33 9.25 -22.75
N THR A 202 8.37 10.59 -22.88
CA THR A 202 9.32 11.43 -22.14
C THR A 202 8.92 11.48 -20.67
N PRO A 203 9.78 11.07 -19.72
CA PRO A 203 9.49 11.23 -18.30
C PRO A 203 9.25 12.70 -18.00
N VAL A 204 8.06 13.03 -17.49
CA VAL A 204 7.82 14.35 -16.91
C VAL A 204 8.41 14.31 -15.50
N PRO A 205 9.40 15.15 -15.16
CA PRO A 205 9.92 15.20 -13.81
C PRO A 205 8.77 15.52 -12.85
N PHE A 206 8.43 14.57 -11.99
CA PHE A 206 7.56 14.84 -10.86
C PHE A 206 8.43 15.55 -9.81
N SER A 207 8.42 16.88 -9.80
CA SER A 207 8.93 17.63 -8.65
C SER A 207 7.74 18.03 -7.80
N ASN A 208 7.76 17.61 -6.54
CA ASN A 208 6.90 18.19 -5.53
C ASN A 208 7.63 19.42 -4.98
N PRO A 209 7.19 20.65 -5.31
CA PRO A 209 7.92 21.86 -4.92
C PRO A 209 7.98 22.06 -3.41
N ASP A 210 7.09 21.40 -2.66
CA ASP A 210 7.02 21.48 -1.21
C ASP A 210 7.89 20.41 -0.50
N GLU A 211 8.51 19.50 -1.26
CA GLU A 211 9.45 18.51 -0.71
C GLU A 211 10.81 19.14 -0.46
N LYS A 212 11.29 19.00 0.77
CA LYS A 212 12.67 19.31 1.14
C LYS A 212 13.42 18.01 1.35
N THR A 213 14.62 17.92 0.78
CA THR A 213 15.48 16.75 0.90
C THR A 213 16.82 17.11 1.53
N GLU A 214 17.35 16.19 2.33
CA GLU A 214 18.67 16.25 2.95
C GLU A 214 19.37 14.92 2.72
N THR A 215 20.54 14.96 2.09
CA THR A 215 21.38 13.77 1.91
C THR A 215 22.35 13.66 3.08
N MET A 216 22.53 12.45 3.58
CA MET A 216 23.52 12.12 4.60
C MET A 216 24.12 10.74 4.35
N VAL A 217 25.20 10.43 5.05
CA VAL A 217 25.86 9.12 5.01
C VAL A 217 25.80 8.49 6.39
N ILE A 218 25.33 7.25 6.47
CA ILE A 218 25.25 6.42 7.68
C ILE A 218 25.91 5.09 7.34
N GLY A 219 26.92 4.62 8.06
CA GLY A 219 27.63 3.37 7.75
C GLY A 219 28.17 3.26 6.33
N GLY A 220 28.56 4.38 5.71
CA GLY A 220 28.97 4.42 4.31
C GLY A 220 27.82 4.34 3.28
N ILE A 221 26.57 4.19 3.73
CA ILE A 221 25.37 4.18 2.89
C ILE A 221 24.80 5.59 2.75
N LYS A 222 24.61 6.02 1.49
CA LYS A 222 23.95 7.28 1.17
C LYS A 222 22.45 7.15 1.48
N CYS A 223 21.98 8.01 2.38
CA CYS A 223 20.58 8.09 2.79
C CYS A 223 19.99 9.45 2.38
N THR A 224 18.70 9.46 2.03
CA THR A 224 17.96 10.69 1.70
C THR A 224 16.81 10.86 2.70
N TYR A 225 16.83 11.97 3.44
CA TYR A 225 15.73 12.37 4.31
C TYR A 225 14.83 13.36 3.58
N THR A 226 13.53 13.08 3.52
CA THR A 226 12.52 13.89 2.83
C THR A 226 11.45 14.35 3.81
N THR A 227 11.09 15.63 3.73
CA THR A 227 9.95 16.21 4.46
C THR A 227 9.04 16.93 3.48
N ALA A 228 7.72 16.82 3.67
CA ALA A 228 6.73 17.55 2.90
C ALA A 228 5.52 17.92 3.77
N PRO A 229 4.80 19.01 3.48
CA PRO A 229 3.55 19.33 4.14
C PRO A 229 2.55 18.17 4.02
N LYS A 230 1.91 17.80 5.14
CA LYS A 230 0.86 16.77 5.21
C LYS A 230 1.31 15.32 4.92
N LEU A 231 2.61 15.07 4.75
CA LEU A 231 3.17 13.72 4.65
C LEU A 231 4.08 13.43 5.84
N LYS A 232 4.14 12.17 6.28
CA LYS A 232 5.14 11.72 7.25
C LYS A 232 6.53 12.00 6.68
N SER A 233 7.46 12.44 7.52
CA SER A 233 8.85 12.55 7.12
C SER A 233 9.42 11.16 6.87
N ARG A 234 10.36 11.04 5.92
CA ARG A 234 10.90 9.75 5.50
C ARG A 234 12.42 9.79 5.37
N LEU A 235 13.12 8.81 5.90
CA LEU A 235 14.50 8.50 5.51
C LEU A 235 14.48 7.28 4.58
N SER A 236 15.20 7.31 3.46
CA SER A 236 15.33 6.16 2.55
C SER A 236 16.78 5.88 2.17
N TRP A 237 17.08 4.61 1.94
CA TRP A 237 18.32 4.14 1.34
C TRP A 237 18.08 2.83 0.58
N THR A 238 19.04 2.45 -0.24
CA THR A 238 19.10 1.11 -0.86
C THR A 238 20.27 0.37 -0.22
N ASP A 239 20.15 -0.95 -0.07
CA ASP A 239 21.31 -1.75 0.36
C ASP A 239 22.48 -1.68 -0.64
N THR A 240 23.62 -2.20 -0.22
CA THR A 240 24.85 -2.21 -1.01
C THR A 240 24.74 -3.08 -2.27
N SER A 241 23.84 -4.07 -2.29
CA SER A 241 23.58 -4.89 -3.46
C SER A 241 22.70 -4.21 -4.51
N GLY A 242 22.01 -3.13 -4.13
CA GLY A 242 21.01 -2.47 -4.96
C GLY A 242 19.68 -3.23 -5.06
N SER A 243 19.45 -4.26 -4.23
CA SER A 243 18.31 -5.18 -4.40
C SER A 243 17.12 -4.86 -3.49
N VAL A 244 17.35 -4.21 -2.35
CA VAL A 244 16.28 -3.81 -1.41
C VAL A 244 16.33 -2.31 -1.12
N ASN A 245 15.17 -1.67 -1.27
CA ASN A 245 14.93 -0.31 -0.81
C ASN A 245 14.35 -0.32 0.60
N TYR A 246 14.92 0.48 1.49
CA TYR A 246 14.46 0.68 2.84
C TYR A 246 13.90 2.08 3.02
N SER A 247 12.94 2.22 3.92
CA SER A 247 12.41 3.51 4.33
C SER A 247 11.95 3.50 5.78
N ILE A 248 12.17 4.62 6.47
CA ILE A 248 11.68 4.85 7.83
C ILE A 248 10.79 6.08 7.79
N PHE A 249 9.54 5.92 8.25
CA PHE A 249 8.53 6.97 8.29
C PHE A 249 8.23 7.38 9.73
N ALA A 250 8.10 8.69 9.96
CA ALA A 250 7.72 9.22 11.25
C ALA A 250 7.10 10.62 11.14
N ASP A 251 6.27 10.98 12.12
CA ASP A 251 5.81 12.34 12.32
C ASP A 251 6.74 13.08 13.30
N ASN A 252 7.37 14.16 12.83
CA ASN A 252 8.19 15.07 13.64
C ASN A 252 9.26 14.41 14.55
N ALA A 253 9.78 13.24 14.17
CA ALA A 253 10.70 12.45 15.01
C ALA A 253 12.05 12.16 14.32
N LYS A 254 12.65 13.17 13.67
CA LYS A 254 13.91 13.02 12.90
C LYS A 254 15.01 12.31 13.71
N ALA A 255 15.21 12.68 14.98
CA ALA A 255 16.23 12.06 15.82
C ALA A 255 15.98 10.56 16.07
N ASP A 256 14.72 10.15 16.26
CA ASP A 256 14.36 8.74 16.39
C ASP A 256 14.59 8.00 15.08
N VAL A 257 14.17 8.58 13.94
CA VAL A 257 14.41 8.03 12.60
C VAL A 257 15.90 7.75 12.35
N LEU A 258 16.78 8.70 12.67
CA LEU A 258 18.22 8.54 12.50
C LEU A 258 18.81 7.46 13.42
N ARG A 259 18.29 7.30 14.64
CA ARG A 259 18.72 6.23 15.54
C ARG A 259 18.32 4.85 15.02
N PHE A 260 17.08 4.69 14.55
CA PHE A 260 16.64 3.44 13.91
C PHE A 260 17.49 3.12 12.68
N ALA A 261 17.76 4.11 11.82
CA ALA A 261 18.59 3.92 10.63
C ALA A 261 20.00 3.43 10.98
N LYS A 262 20.64 4.05 11.97
CA LYS A 262 21.96 3.63 12.46
C LYS A 262 21.95 2.18 12.97
N ALA A 263 20.97 1.82 13.80
CA ALA A 263 20.87 0.46 14.34
C ALA A 263 20.69 -0.61 13.24
N ILE A 264 20.04 -0.26 12.12
CA ILE A 264 19.84 -1.17 10.98
C ILE A 264 21.08 -1.23 10.09
N ILE A 265 21.72 -0.10 9.81
CA ILE A 265 22.84 -0.01 8.85
C ILE A 265 24.17 -0.40 9.48
N GLU A 266 24.36 -0.06 10.75
CA GLU A 266 25.57 -0.30 11.53
C GLU A 266 25.20 -1.16 12.77
N PRO A 267 24.77 -2.43 12.59
CA PRO A 267 24.51 -3.29 13.74
C PRO A 267 25.81 -3.41 14.55
N GLU A 268 25.74 -3.16 15.85
CA GLU A 268 26.89 -3.33 16.74
C GLU A 268 27.43 -4.76 16.59
N ALA A 269 28.74 -4.90 16.45
CA ALA A 269 29.38 -6.21 16.34
C ALA A 269 29.07 -7.03 17.60
N LYS A 270 28.48 -8.21 17.42
CA LYS A 270 28.24 -9.20 18.48
C LYS A 270 29.56 -9.76 19.03
#